data_AF-X0U7L8-F1
#
_entry.id   AF-X0U7L8-F1
#
_cell.length_a   1.000
_cell.length_b   1.000
_cell.length_c   1.000
_cell.angle_alpha   90.00
_cell.angle_beta   90.00
_cell.angle_gamma   90.00
#
_symmetry.space_group_name_H-M   'P 1'
#
loop_
_entity.id
_entity.type
_entity.pdbx_description
1 polymer ?
#
loop_
_entity_poly.entity_id
_entity_poly.type
_entity_poly.pdbx_seq_one_letter_code
_entity_poly.pdbx_strand_id
1 'polypeptide(L)'
;KKAYFNNTTFNEDAHFGVTTFNEDANFKDVIFKGNVSFAYATLVPRKKLNIKVKNRGIINFGQTNLENVFLGLDLDEGVLIDFTNVLLRNTKTQKKQIVHHILQENRKEFSQAREVYLLLKNNFHSIGRYEDESWAFKKEKDMDRLTYSLIKYIENKNEKVYYGSIQLFSNLIESYFGNKKGYILGKDFKNQIYFYSLIIFRRLRNFVRWIFSKNILKYLSSQFFNIICGYGEKPIRVIVTSLFIVFICAILYMSVGIRANSGL
;
A
#
# COMPACT_ATOMS: atom_id res chain seq x y z
N LYS A 1 17.25 24.96 -21.96
CA LYS A 1 18.28 24.00 -22.46
C LYS A 1 17.90 22.61 -22.00
N LYS A 2 18.10 21.58 -22.83
CA LYS A 2 17.84 20.18 -22.47
C LYS A 2 18.84 19.70 -21.40
N ALA A 3 18.42 18.74 -20.58
CA ALA A 3 19.27 18.11 -19.58
C ALA A 3 19.48 16.63 -19.94
N TYR A 4 20.71 16.25 -20.28
CA TYR A 4 21.07 14.89 -20.65
C TYR A 4 22.12 14.37 -19.67
N PHE A 5 21.78 13.29 -18.97
CA PHE A 5 22.69 12.61 -18.03
C PHE A 5 23.07 11.22 -18.54
N ASN A 6 22.99 10.96 -19.85
CA ASN A 6 23.20 9.62 -20.39
C ASN A 6 24.58 9.07 -20.00
N ASN A 7 24.64 7.78 -19.61
CA ASN A 7 25.85 7.07 -19.20
C ASN A 7 26.58 7.66 -17.97
N THR A 8 25.88 8.44 -17.12
CA THR A 8 26.47 8.92 -15.86
C THR A 8 26.23 7.93 -14.71
N THR A 9 27.10 7.99 -13.70
CA THR A 9 26.92 7.26 -12.44
C THR A 9 26.87 8.24 -11.28
N PHE A 10 25.80 8.20 -10.50
CA PHE A 10 25.70 8.87 -9.21
C PHE A 10 26.02 7.86 -8.11
N ASN A 11 27.15 8.05 -7.42
CA ASN A 11 27.63 7.10 -6.41
C ASN A 11 26.90 7.22 -5.07
N GLU A 12 26.22 8.34 -4.84
CA GLU A 12 25.42 8.63 -3.65
C GLU A 12 24.01 9.03 -4.07
N ASP A 13 23.22 9.55 -3.14
CA ASP A 13 21.89 10.10 -3.41
C ASP A 13 21.99 11.25 -4.42
N ALA A 14 21.09 11.24 -5.42
CA ALA A 14 21.04 12.23 -6.49
C ALA A 14 19.85 13.16 -6.28
N HIS A 15 20.12 14.45 -6.08
CA HIS A 15 19.10 15.46 -5.80
C HIS A 15 18.89 16.39 -6.99
N PHE A 16 17.71 16.30 -7.60
CA PHE A 16 17.18 17.19 -8.65
C PHE A 16 15.95 17.96 -8.16
N GLY A 17 15.76 18.05 -6.84
CA GLY A 17 14.62 18.75 -6.26
C GLY A 17 14.68 20.26 -6.49
N VAL A 18 13.52 20.92 -6.52
CA VAL A 18 13.38 22.37 -6.74
C VAL A 18 13.94 22.83 -8.11
N THR A 19 14.20 21.91 -9.03
CA THR A 19 14.68 22.24 -10.37
C THR A 19 13.53 22.44 -11.36
N THR A 20 13.71 23.36 -12.31
CA THR A 20 12.77 23.56 -13.41
C THR A 20 13.37 23.04 -14.72
N PHE A 21 12.79 21.98 -15.25
CA PHE A 21 13.15 21.41 -16.55
C PHE A 21 12.35 22.12 -17.66
N ASN A 22 12.97 23.15 -18.24
CA ASN A 22 12.39 23.95 -19.33
C ASN A 22 12.32 23.20 -20.67
N GLU A 23 13.08 22.11 -20.79
CA GLU A 23 13.17 21.27 -21.97
C GLU A 23 13.20 19.80 -21.55
N ASP A 24 13.23 18.87 -22.50
CA ASP A 24 13.32 17.43 -22.21
C ASP A 24 14.51 17.11 -21.28
N ALA A 25 14.23 16.24 -20.31
CA ALA A 25 15.17 15.74 -19.32
C ALA A 25 15.30 14.22 -19.48
N ASN A 26 16.53 13.76 -19.70
CA ASN A 26 16.79 12.36 -20.01
C ASN A 26 17.86 11.77 -19.08
N PHE A 27 17.43 10.75 -18.34
CA PHE A 27 18.22 9.92 -17.43
C PHE A 27 18.26 8.47 -17.92
N LYS A 28 18.32 8.29 -19.25
CA LYS A 28 18.44 6.96 -19.86
C LYS A 28 19.86 6.43 -19.64
N ASP A 29 19.94 5.17 -19.22
CA ASP A 29 21.21 4.47 -18.94
C ASP A 29 22.08 5.16 -17.87
N VAL A 30 21.42 5.86 -16.94
CA VAL A 30 22.04 6.37 -15.71
C VAL A 30 22.08 5.26 -14.67
N ILE A 31 23.17 5.21 -13.89
CA ILE A 31 23.28 4.34 -12.72
C ILE A 31 23.15 5.22 -11.47
N PHE A 32 22.08 5.01 -10.72
CA PHE A 32 21.93 5.58 -9.38
C PHE A 32 22.28 4.51 -8.36
N LYS A 33 23.32 4.73 -7.56
CA LYS A 33 23.67 3.85 -6.44
C LYS A 33 22.92 4.20 -5.15
N GLY A 34 22.43 5.44 -5.05
CA GLY A 34 21.57 5.92 -3.97
C GLY A 34 20.14 6.21 -4.43
N ASN A 35 19.39 6.89 -3.57
CA ASN A 35 18.05 7.39 -3.88
C ASN A 35 18.11 8.56 -4.86
N VAL A 36 17.01 8.77 -5.58
CA VAL A 36 16.88 9.89 -6.52
C VAL A 36 15.71 10.75 -6.10
N SER A 37 15.94 12.04 -5.91
CA SER A 37 14.88 12.98 -5.52
C SER A 37 14.63 14.00 -6.63
N PHE A 38 13.39 14.03 -7.11
CA PHE A 38 12.82 15.08 -7.94
C PHE A 38 11.84 15.96 -7.15
N ALA A 39 11.83 15.86 -5.82
CA ALA A 39 10.84 16.55 -5.00
C ALA A 39 10.78 18.05 -5.31
N TYR A 40 9.58 18.62 -5.43
CA TYR A 40 9.36 20.03 -5.82
C TYR A 40 9.87 20.42 -7.22
N ALA A 41 10.33 19.48 -8.04
CA ALA A 41 10.72 19.80 -9.40
C ALA A 41 9.49 20.19 -10.25
N THR A 42 9.74 20.99 -11.28
CA THR A 42 8.72 21.37 -12.25
C THR A 42 9.19 20.97 -13.64
N LEU A 43 8.38 20.18 -14.34
CA LEU A 43 8.53 20.05 -15.79
C LEU A 43 7.53 20.98 -16.48
N VAL A 44 8.02 21.71 -17.47
CA VAL A 44 7.14 22.51 -18.32
C VAL A 44 6.23 21.58 -19.15
N PRO A 45 4.95 21.93 -19.38
CA PRO A 45 4.04 21.13 -20.20
C PRO A 45 4.62 20.71 -21.55
N ARG A 46 4.18 19.54 -22.03
CA ARG A 46 4.59 18.89 -23.30
C ARG A 46 6.04 18.40 -23.35
N LYS A 47 6.81 18.54 -22.27
CA LYS A 47 8.17 18.01 -22.18
C LYS A 47 8.21 16.58 -21.66
N LYS A 48 9.35 15.92 -21.86
CA LYS A 48 9.57 14.52 -21.47
C LYS A 48 10.54 14.43 -20.30
N LEU A 49 10.18 13.64 -19.30
CA LEU A 49 11.08 13.12 -18.29
C LEU A 49 11.19 11.61 -18.49
N ASN A 50 12.36 11.16 -18.92
CA ASN A 50 12.66 9.74 -19.05
C ASN A 50 13.67 9.35 -17.98
N ILE A 51 13.30 8.38 -17.16
CA ILE A 51 14.15 7.87 -16.09
C ILE A 51 14.26 6.37 -16.24
N LYS A 52 15.50 5.90 -16.34
CA LYS A 52 15.84 4.50 -16.24
C LYS A 52 16.69 4.30 -15.00
N VAL A 53 16.19 3.52 -14.05
CA VAL A 53 16.94 3.21 -12.83
C VAL A 53 17.15 1.71 -12.79
N LYS A 54 18.42 1.33 -12.72
CA LYS A 54 18.83 -0.05 -12.50
C LYS A 54 19.14 -0.27 -11.02
N ASN A 55 18.89 -1.47 -10.51
CA ASN A 55 19.06 -1.89 -9.10
C ASN A 55 17.93 -1.45 -8.14
N ARG A 56 18.22 -1.32 -6.84
CA ARG A 56 17.26 -0.94 -5.79
C ARG A 56 17.43 0.53 -5.42
N GLY A 57 16.34 1.19 -5.04
CA GLY A 57 16.37 2.58 -4.56
C GLY A 57 14.99 3.22 -4.56
N ILE A 58 14.90 4.43 -4.03
CA ILE A 58 13.66 5.22 -4.04
C ILE A 58 13.80 6.37 -5.03
N ILE A 59 12.80 6.54 -5.90
CA ILE A 59 12.60 7.71 -6.74
C ILE A 59 11.50 8.57 -6.10
N ASN A 60 11.89 9.71 -5.56
CA ASN A 60 10.97 10.61 -4.88
C ASN A 60 10.46 11.69 -5.84
N PHE A 61 9.18 11.66 -6.17
CA PHE A 61 8.51 12.75 -6.91
C PHE A 61 7.71 13.69 -6.00
N GLY A 62 7.82 13.59 -4.67
CA GLY A 62 7.01 14.35 -3.73
C GLY A 62 6.81 15.83 -4.13
N GLN A 63 5.56 16.24 -4.28
CA GLN A 63 5.20 17.64 -4.64
C GLN A 63 5.73 18.13 -6.01
N THR A 64 6.11 17.21 -6.90
CA THR A 64 6.50 17.53 -8.28
C THR A 64 5.29 17.93 -9.11
N ASN A 65 5.44 18.91 -9.99
CA ASN A 65 4.46 19.21 -11.02
C ASN A 65 4.75 18.40 -12.30
N LEU A 66 3.87 17.43 -12.58
CA LEU A 66 3.91 16.58 -13.77
C LEU A 66 2.66 16.78 -14.65
N GLU A 67 2.07 17.97 -14.65
CA GLU A 67 0.88 18.22 -15.47
C GLU A 67 1.22 18.37 -16.97
N ASN A 68 0.47 17.66 -17.83
CA ASN A 68 0.62 17.68 -19.29
C ASN A 68 2.01 17.25 -19.79
N VAL A 69 2.73 16.39 -19.06
CA VAL A 69 4.08 15.92 -19.45
C VAL A 69 4.08 14.46 -19.88
N PHE A 70 5.19 14.01 -20.47
CA PHE A 70 5.47 12.60 -20.70
C PHE A 70 6.41 12.07 -19.62
N LEU A 71 5.96 11.09 -18.85
CA LEU A 71 6.75 10.42 -17.83
C LEU A 71 7.08 9.00 -18.27
N GLY A 72 8.29 8.81 -18.77
CA GLY A 72 8.83 7.51 -19.14
C GLY A 72 9.63 6.91 -17.97
N LEU A 73 9.18 5.78 -17.45
CA LEU A 73 9.86 5.04 -16.39
C LEU A 73 10.25 3.65 -16.89
N ASP A 74 11.51 3.26 -16.66
CA ASP A 74 12.06 1.94 -16.91
C ASP A 74 12.83 1.52 -15.65
N LEU A 75 12.18 0.69 -14.82
CA LEU A 75 12.59 0.47 -13.43
C LEU A 75 12.81 -1.03 -13.19
N ASP A 76 13.96 -1.36 -12.61
CA ASP A 76 14.26 -2.73 -12.17
C ASP A 76 13.45 -3.14 -10.93
N GLU A 77 13.38 -4.44 -10.68
CA GLU A 77 12.73 -4.99 -9.50
C GLU A 77 13.36 -4.44 -8.20
N GLY A 78 12.51 -3.92 -7.31
CA GLY A 78 12.93 -3.33 -6.04
C GLY A 78 13.22 -1.83 -6.07
N VAL A 79 13.11 -1.17 -7.24
CA VAL A 79 12.97 0.30 -7.27
C VAL A 79 11.57 0.67 -6.79
N LEU A 80 11.46 1.67 -5.92
CA LEU A 80 10.19 2.20 -5.42
C LEU A 80 10.04 3.66 -5.81
N ILE A 81 8.82 4.09 -6.06
CA ILE A 81 8.43 5.43 -6.45
C ILE A 81 7.56 6.03 -5.36
N ASP A 82 7.93 7.22 -4.91
CA ASP A 82 7.09 8.04 -4.06
C ASP A 82 6.33 9.06 -4.91
N PHE A 83 5.00 8.90 -5.00
CA PHE A 83 4.10 9.85 -5.66
C PHE A 83 3.31 10.72 -4.66
N THR A 84 3.76 10.84 -3.41
CA THR A 84 3.07 11.63 -2.38
C THR A 84 2.89 13.07 -2.82
N ASN A 85 1.64 13.55 -2.83
CA ASN A 85 1.29 14.94 -3.18
C ASN A 85 1.79 15.39 -4.56
N VAL A 86 1.97 14.47 -5.51
CA VAL A 86 2.34 14.82 -6.89
C VAL A 86 1.16 15.41 -7.63
N LEU A 87 1.38 16.47 -8.40
CA LEU A 87 0.39 16.94 -9.36
C LEU A 87 0.53 16.10 -10.65
N LEU A 88 -0.23 15.01 -10.72
CA LEU A 88 -0.26 14.09 -11.85
C LEU A 88 -1.58 14.25 -12.61
N ARG A 89 -1.55 14.99 -13.73
CA ARG A 89 -2.74 15.27 -14.54
C ARG A 89 -2.38 15.35 -16.02
N ASN A 90 -3.14 14.65 -16.86
CA ASN A 90 -2.83 14.49 -18.29
C ASN A 90 -1.36 14.08 -18.54
N THR A 91 -0.78 13.34 -17.59
CA THR A 91 0.59 12.86 -17.65
C THR A 91 0.61 11.56 -18.44
N LYS A 92 1.32 11.54 -19.57
CA LYS A 92 1.45 10.32 -20.37
C LYS A 92 2.41 9.36 -19.66
N THR A 93 1.83 8.30 -19.09
CA THR A 93 2.55 7.20 -18.44
C THR A 93 1.73 5.90 -18.54
N GLN A 94 2.33 4.76 -18.14
CA GLN A 94 1.66 3.47 -18.20
C GLN A 94 1.73 2.66 -16.91
N LYS A 95 0.64 1.96 -16.57
CA LYS A 95 0.56 1.01 -15.46
C LYS A 95 1.75 0.07 -15.45
N LYS A 96 2.12 -0.50 -16.60
CA LYS A 96 3.24 -1.46 -16.68
C LYS A 96 4.58 -0.90 -16.18
N GLN A 97 4.74 0.42 -16.17
CA GLN A 97 5.95 1.12 -15.72
C GLN A 97 5.90 1.47 -14.22
N ILE A 98 4.74 1.32 -13.58
CA ILE A 98 4.46 1.77 -12.20
C ILE A 98 4.05 0.60 -11.30
N VAL A 99 3.46 -0.45 -11.88
CA VAL A 99 2.95 -1.62 -11.16
C VAL A 99 4.08 -2.23 -10.32
N HIS A 100 3.78 -2.55 -9.06
CA HIS A 100 4.75 -3.05 -8.06
C HIS A 100 5.83 -2.07 -7.59
N HIS A 101 5.88 -0.85 -8.13
CA HIS A 101 6.86 0.16 -7.73
C HIS A 101 6.30 1.22 -6.77
N ILE A 102 5.05 1.14 -6.30
CA ILE A 102 4.51 2.16 -5.37
C ILE A 102 5.09 1.99 -3.96
N LEU A 103 5.81 3.00 -3.48
CA LEU A 103 6.49 3.01 -2.18
C LEU A 103 5.51 2.80 -1.03
N GLN A 104 4.40 3.54 -1.00
CA GLN A 104 3.42 3.53 0.09
C GLN A 104 2.74 2.16 0.23
N GLU A 105 2.46 1.49 -0.91
CA GLU A 105 1.91 0.13 -0.88
C GLU A 105 2.95 -0.85 -0.32
N ASN A 106 4.20 -0.75 -0.76
CA ASN A 106 5.29 -1.59 -0.26
C ASN A 106 5.49 -1.46 1.26
N ARG A 107 5.40 -0.22 1.78
CA ARG A 107 5.47 0.10 3.21
C ARG A 107 4.20 -0.22 4.00
N LYS A 108 3.13 -0.68 3.37
CA LYS A 108 1.81 -0.93 3.98
C LYS A 108 1.17 0.34 4.58
N GLU A 109 1.51 1.50 4.05
CA GLU A 109 0.93 2.81 4.39
C GLU A 109 -0.40 2.97 3.64
N PHE A 110 -1.39 2.12 3.95
CA PHE A 110 -2.59 1.93 3.13
C PHE A 110 -3.39 3.21 2.87
N SER A 111 -3.42 4.15 3.81
CA SER A 111 -4.12 5.44 3.61
C SER A 111 -3.45 6.28 2.52
N GLN A 112 -2.11 6.40 2.57
CA GLN A 112 -1.35 7.16 1.58
C GLN A 112 -1.32 6.43 0.24
N ALA A 113 -1.18 5.11 0.26
CA ALA A 113 -1.25 4.28 -0.95
C ALA A 113 -2.60 4.46 -1.66
N ARG A 114 -3.71 4.53 -0.91
CA ARG A 114 -5.05 4.81 -1.46
C ARG A 114 -5.08 6.15 -2.20
N GLU A 115 -4.51 7.20 -1.62
CA GLU A 115 -4.44 8.52 -2.24
C GLU A 115 -3.61 8.52 -3.53
N VAL A 116 -2.46 7.83 -3.52
CA VAL A 116 -1.63 7.64 -4.72
C VAL A 116 -2.41 6.90 -5.82
N TYR A 117 -3.16 5.86 -5.47
CA TYR A 117 -3.98 5.13 -6.45
C TYR A 117 -5.17 5.94 -6.97
N LEU A 118 -5.78 6.78 -6.14
CA LEU A 118 -6.81 7.73 -6.57
C LEU A 118 -6.23 8.75 -7.56
N LEU A 119 -5.03 9.28 -7.29
CA LEU A 119 -4.30 10.17 -8.19
C LEU A 119 -4.02 9.49 -9.55
N LEU A 120 -3.48 8.27 -9.52
CA LEU A 120 -3.21 7.48 -10.73
C LEU A 120 -4.48 7.21 -11.54
N LYS A 121 -5.57 6.83 -10.86
CA LYS A 121 -6.88 6.59 -11.50
C LYS A 121 -7.34 7.84 -12.24
N ASN A 122 -7.35 8.99 -11.58
CA ASN A 122 -7.79 10.26 -12.17
C ASN A 122 -6.89 10.67 -13.35
N ASN A 123 -5.58 10.43 -13.26
CA ASN A 123 -4.67 10.68 -14.37
C ASN A 123 -4.95 9.74 -15.56
N PHE A 124 -5.08 8.42 -15.33
CA PHE A 124 -5.37 7.45 -16.39
C PHE A 124 -6.69 7.75 -17.10
N HIS A 125 -7.71 8.15 -16.34
CA HIS A 125 -8.97 8.66 -16.88
C HIS A 125 -8.74 9.85 -17.81
N SER A 126 -7.99 10.86 -17.33
CA SER A 126 -7.72 12.09 -18.10
C SER A 126 -6.96 11.85 -19.42
N ILE A 127 -6.19 10.76 -19.52
CA ILE A 127 -5.47 10.39 -20.74
C ILE A 127 -6.17 9.32 -21.58
N GLY A 128 -7.39 8.89 -21.20
CA GLY A 128 -8.20 7.91 -21.93
C GLY A 128 -7.71 6.47 -21.83
N ARG A 129 -6.98 6.10 -20.77
CA ARG A 129 -6.43 4.74 -20.58
C ARG A 129 -7.26 3.94 -19.60
N TYR A 130 -8.47 3.57 -20.03
CA TYR A 130 -9.49 2.94 -19.20
C TYR A 130 -9.03 1.60 -18.57
N GLU A 131 -8.25 0.77 -19.26
CA GLU A 131 -7.74 -0.49 -18.68
C GLU A 131 -6.78 -0.25 -17.48
N ASP A 132 -5.95 0.79 -17.57
CA ASP A 132 -5.03 1.18 -16.51
C ASP A 132 -5.77 1.90 -15.38
N GLU A 133 -6.79 2.69 -15.72
CA GLU A 133 -7.71 3.31 -14.77
C GLU A 133 -8.43 2.24 -13.93
N SER A 134 -9.02 1.22 -14.56
CA SER A 134 -9.68 0.10 -13.88
C SER A 134 -8.75 -0.61 -12.89
N TRP A 135 -7.47 -0.76 -13.24
CA TRP A 135 -6.47 -1.30 -12.32
C TRP A 135 -6.22 -0.37 -11.13
N ALA A 136 -6.02 0.93 -11.38
CA ALA A 136 -5.78 1.92 -10.33
C ALA A 136 -7.00 2.05 -9.39
N PHE A 137 -8.22 2.04 -9.94
CA PHE A 137 -9.45 2.01 -9.17
C PHE A 137 -9.54 0.78 -8.27
N LYS A 138 -9.27 -0.41 -8.81
CA LYS A 138 -9.27 -1.62 -8.00
C LYS A 138 -8.24 -1.54 -6.86
N LYS A 139 -7.04 -1.06 -7.16
CA LYS A 139 -5.98 -0.85 -6.16
C LYS A 139 -6.38 0.16 -5.10
N GLU A 140 -7.02 1.28 -5.48
CA GLU A 140 -7.59 2.25 -4.54
C GLU A 140 -8.56 1.58 -3.55
N LYS A 141 -9.48 0.75 -4.04
CA LYS A 141 -10.44 0.00 -3.20
C LYS A 141 -9.77 -1.07 -2.34
N ASP A 142 -8.78 -1.76 -2.88
CA ASP A 142 -7.99 -2.73 -2.13
C ASP A 142 -7.23 -2.05 -0.97
N MET A 143 -6.63 -0.88 -1.20
CA MET A 143 -5.94 -0.10 -0.16
C MET A 143 -6.93 0.44 0.88
N ASP A 144 -8.07 1.00 0.45
CA ASP A 144 -9.14 1.45 1.35
C ASP A 144 -9.60 0.33 2.27
N ARG A 145 -9.85 -0.87 1.71
CA ARG A 145 -10.20 -2.05 2.49
C ARG A 145 -9.12 -2.40 3.51
N LEU A 146 -7.85 -2.38 3.13
CA LEU A 146 -6.74 -2.73 4.01
C LEU A 146 -6.56 -1.74 5.17
N THR A 147 -7.04 -0.49 5.06
CA THR A 147 -7.07 0.45 6.20
C THR A 147 -7.91 -0.07 7.37
N TYR A 148 -8.92 -0.90 7.10
CA TYR A 148 -9.78 -1.51 8.11
C TYR A 148 -9.31 -2.90 8.58
N SER A 149 -8.20 -3.40 8.04
CA SER A 149 -7.68 -4.73 8.35
C SER A 149 -7.25 -4.88 9.81
N LEU A 150 -7.23 -6.12 10.29
CA LEU A 150 -6.73 -6.45 11.62
C LEU A 150 -5.29 -5.95 11.84
N ILE A 151 -4.43 -6.07 10.82
CA ILE A 151 -3.03 -5.61 10.88
C ILE A 151 -3.00 -4.12 11.21
N LYS A 152 -3.76 -3.30 10.48
CA LYS A 152 -3.79 -1.85 10.71
C LYS A 152 -4.43 -1.49 12.05
N TYR A 153 -5.47 -2.24 12.45
CA TYR A 153 -6.08 -2.08 13.77
C TYR A 153 -5.08 -2.34 14.91
N ILE A 154 -4.25 -3.38 14.78
CA ILE A 154 -3.20 -3.72 15.75
C ILE A 154 -2.10 -2.66 15.76
N GLU A 155 -1.62 -2.21 14.59
CA GLU A 155 -0.62 -1.14 14.48
C GLU A 155 -1.05 0.13 15.21
N ASN A 156 -2.24 0.66 14.89
CA ASN A 156 -2.75 1.88 15.51
C ASN A 156 -2.90 1.76 17.04
N LYS A 157 -3.18 0.55 17.55
CA LYS A 157 -3.26 0.28 18.99
C LYS A 157 -1.87 0.16 19.62
N ASN A 158 -0.94 -0.52 18.96
CA ASN A 158 0.42 -0.67 19.45
C ASN A 158 1.13 0.67 19.49
N GLU A 159 0.92 1.55 18.51
CA GLU A 159 1.43 2.92 18.51
C GLU A 159 0.92 3.70 19.73
N LYS A 160 -0.39 3.73 19.98
CA LYS A 160 -0.98 4.35 21.19
C LYS A 160 -0.46 3.75 22.51
N VAL A 161 -0.27 2.43 22.55
CA VAL A 161 0.27 1.75 23.73
C VAL A 161 1.74 2.07 23.91
N TYR A 162 2.54 2.13 22.84
CA TYR A 162 3.98 2.41 22.88
C TYR A 162 4.25 3.80 23.45
N TYR A 163 3.53 4.83 22.99
CA TYR A 163 3.63 6.19 23.55
C TYR A 163 3.24 6.24 25.04
N GLY A 164 2.14 5.60 25.45
CA GLY A 164 1.74 5.56 26.87
C GLY A 164 2.67 4.71 27.74
N SER A 165 3.22 3.61 27.20
CA SER A 165 4.14 2.74 27.92
C SER A 165 5.55 3.30 28.01
N ILE A 166 6.04 4.05 27.02
CA ILE A 166 7.31 4.78 27.12
C ILE A 166 7.22 5.82 28.22
N GLN A 167 6.13 6.59 28.29
CA GLN A 167 5.94 7.60 29.33
C GLN A 167 5.85 6.97 30.73
N LEU A 168 5.15 5.85 30.87
CA LEU A 168 5.05 5.14 32.15
C LEU A 168 6.36 4.43 32.51
N PHE A 169 7.06 3.87 31.53
CA PHE A 169 8.31 3.15 31.73
C PHE A 169 9.49 4.09 31.94
N SER A 170 9.52 5.29 31.35
CA SER A 170 10.49 6.34 31.69
C SER A 170 10.31 6.77 33.15
N ASN A 171 9.07 7.01 33.58
CA ASN A 171 8.76 7.37 34.96
C ASN A 171 9.06 6.23 35.94
N LEU A 172 8.80 4.98 35.54
CA LEU A 172 9.16 3.80 36.34
C LEU A 172 10.68 3.60 36.38
N ILE A 173 11.40 3.78 35.27
CA ILE A 173 12.87 3.68 35.24
C ILE A 173 13.51 4.75 36.11
N GLU A 174 13.04 5.99 36.07
CA GLU A 174 13.49 7.04 36.99
C GLU A 174 13.23 6.68 38.46
N SER A 175 12.07 6.07 38.75
CA SER A 175 11.72 5.59 40.09
C SER A 175 12.51 4.35 40.54
N TYR A 176 12.85 3.43 39.64
CA TYR A 176 13.44 2.12 39.98
C TYR A 176 14.96 2.10 39.87
N PHE A 177 15.55 2.71 38.84
CA PHE A 177 17.01 2.74 38.63
C PHE A 177 17.70 3.83 39.46
N GLY A 178 16.94 4.64 40.19
CA GLY A 178 17.47 5.43 41.31
C GLY A 178 18.12 4.58 42.41
N ASN A 179 17.91 3.25 42.45
CA ASN A 179 18.68 2.38 43.34
C ASN A 179 18.62 0.88 42.96
N LYS A 180 19.81 0.32 42.66
CA LYS A 180 20.24 -1.10 42.75
C LYS A 180 20.42 -1.89 41.45
N LYS A 181 21.68 -2.33 41.30
CA LYS A 181 22.20 -3.40 40.45
C LYS A 181 21.92 -4.78 41.07
N GLY A 182 21.58 -5.76 40.25
CA GLY A 182 21.89 -7.18 40.52
C GLY A 182 20.75 -8.19 40.29
N TYR A 183 21.15 -9.38 39.85
CA TYR A 183 20.43 -10.67 39.78
C TYR A 183 19.77 -11.08 38.44
N ILE A 184 20.46 -11.98 37.73
CA ILE A 184 20.08 -12.65 36.46
C ILE A 184 20.49 -14.13 36.60
N LEU A 185 19.59 -15.10 36.32
CA LEU A 185 19.84 -16.35 35.53
C LEU A 185 18.76 -17.45 35.68
N GLY A 186 17.92 -17.48 36.73
CA GLY A 186 16.94 -18.58 36.96
C GLY A 186 15.49 -18.30 36.54
N LYS A 187 15.18 -17.06 36.16
CA LYS A 187 13.82 -16.57 35.85
C LYS A 187 13.44 -16.74 34.37
N ASP A 188 14.41 -16.99 33.50
CA ASP A 188 14.26 -16.76 32.06
C ASP A 188 13.29 -17.73 31.37
N PHE A 189 13.24 -19.02 31.75
CA PHE A 189 12.42 -20.01 31.03
C PHE A 189 10.92 -19.94 31.36
N LYS A 190 10.55 -19.82 32.66
CA LYS A 190 9.16 -19.58 33.07
C LYS A 190 8.68 -18.21 32.56
N ASN A 191 9.53 -17.18 32.64
CA ASN A 191 9.21 -15.89 32.07
C ASN A 191 9.02 -15.95 30.56
N GLN A 192 9.77 -16.79 29.83
CA GLN A 192 9.56 -17.00 28.40
C GLN A 192 8.16 -17.56 28.11
N ILE A 193 7.71 -18.58 28.85
CA ILE A 193 6.38 -19.18 28.69
C ILE A 193 5.27 -18.18 29.05
N TYR A 194 5.40 -17.45 30.17
CA TYR A 194 4.47 -16.39 30.53
C TYR A 194 4.49 -15.25 29.50
N PHE A 195 5.64 -14.94 28.93
CA PHE A 195 5.78 -13.92 27.88
C PHE A 195 5.09 -14.35 26.58
N TYR A 196 5.28 -15.60 26.13
CA TYR A 196 4.58 -16.12 24.95
C TYR A 196 3.06 -16.22 25.18
N SER A 197 2.62 -16.70 26.33
CA SER A 197 1.19 -16.76 26.65
C SER A 197 0.56 -15.37 26.73
N LEU A 198 1.29 -14.37 27.27
CA LEU A 198 0.88 -12.97 27.26
C LEU A 198 0.79 -12.39 25.84
N ILE A 199 1.75 -12.72 24.95
CA ILE A 199 1.71 -12.32 23.54
C ILE A 199 0.49 -12.92 22.83
N ILE A 200 0.24 -14.22 23.01
CA ILE A 200 -0.90 -14.93 22.41
C ILE A 200 -2.20 -14.34 22.93
N PHE A 201 -2.34 -14.17 24.24
CA PHE A 201 -3.54 -13.56 24.84
C PHE A 201 -3.76 -12.12 24.36
N ARG A 202 -2.70 -11.32 24.21
CA ARG A 202 -2.80 -9.96 23.65
C ARG A 202 -3.24 -9.98 22.19
N ARG A 203 -2.69 -10.89 21.37
CA ARG A 203 -3.11 -11.09 19.97
C ARG A 203 -4.58 -11.49 19.88
N LEU A 204 -5.01 -12.47 20.69
CA LEU A 204 -6.39 -12.94 20.75
C LEU A 204 -7.34 -11.83 21.20
N ARG A 205 -6.99 -11.08 22.25
CA ARG A 205 -7.80 -9.95 22.73
C ARG A 205 -7.95 -8.85 21.69
N ASN A 206 -6.88 -8.51 20.97
CA ASN A 206 -6.92 -7.51 19.91
C ASN A 206 -7.77 -8.00 18.73
N PHE A 207 -7.68 -9.28 18.38
CA PHE A 207 -8.51 -9.92 17.37
C PHE A 207 -9.99 -9.88 17.74
N VAL A 208 -10.35 -10.30 18.95
CA VAL A 208 -11.73 -10.26 19.46
C VAL A 208 -12.28 -8.83 19.43
N ARG A 209 -11.51 -7.85 19.90
CA ARG A 209 -11.93 -6.44 19.85
C ARG A 209 -12.09 -5.90 18.43
N TRP A 210 -11.27 -6.35 17.49
CA TRP A 210 -11.43 -5.99 16.09
C TRP A 210 -12.69 -6.61 15.47
N ILE A 211 -13.01 -7.88 15.80
CA ILE A 211 -14.27 -8.53 15.41
C ILE A 211 -15.48 -7.75 15.92
N PHE A 212 -15.43 -7.25 17.15
CA PHE A 212 -16.53 -6.44 17.70
C PHE A 212 -16.49 -4.96 17.29
N SER A 213 -15.62 -4.57 16.35
CA SER A 213 -15.51 -3.19 15.87
C SER A 213 -16.24 -2.98 14.54
N LYS A 214 -16.68 -1.74 14.24
CA LYS A 214 -17.26 -1.40 12.93
C LYS A 214 -16.29 -1.63 11.75
N ASN A 215 -14.98 -1.75 12.02
CA ASN A 215 -13.97 -1.96 10.98
C ASN A 215 -14.11 -3.34 10.32
N ILE A 216 -14.49 -4.38 11.06
CA ILE A 216 -14.65 -5.71 10.44
C ILE A 216 -15.80 -5.72 9.45
N LEU A 217 -16.91 -5.03 9.74
CA LEU A 217 -18.05 -4.93 8.85
C LEU A 217 -17.66 -4.26 7.52
N LYS A 218 -16.91 -3.16 7.60
CA LYS A 218 -16.38 -2.47 6.40
C LYS A 218 -15.41 -3.34 5.62
N TYR A 219 -14.49 -4.01 6.32
CA TYR A 219 -13.53 -4.92 5.70
C TYR A 219 -14.22 -6.08 4.98
N LEU A 220 -15.13 -6.78 5.66
CA LEU A 220 -15.85 -7.94 5.14
C LEU A 220 -16.79 -7.56 4.00
N SER A 221 -17.53 -6.46 4.12
CA SER A 221 -18.39 -5.97 3.04
C SER A 221 -17.56 -5.66 1.79
N SER A 222 -16.43 -4.97 1.94
CA SER A 222 -15.53 -4.68 0.82
C SER A 222 -14.89 -5.96 0.23
N GLN A 223 -14.56 -6.95 1.05
CA GLN A 223 -14.10 -8.26 0.56
C GLN A 223 -15.19 -8.98 -0.24
N PHE A 224 -16.43 -8.99 0.27
CA PHE A 224 -17.57 -9.60 -0.40
C PHE A 224 -17.78 -9.00 -1.79
N PHE A 225 -17.77 -7.66 -1.93
CA PHE A 225 -17.88 -6.99 -3.23
C PHE A 225 -16.68 -7.29 -4.15
N ASN A 226 -15.45 -7.38 -3.63
CA ASN A 226 -14.30 -7.76 -4.45
C ASN A 226 -14.41 -9.19 -5.00
N ILE A 227 -14.93 -10.13 -4.20
CA ILE A 227 -15.11 -11.52 -4.60
C ILE A 227 -16.18 -11.63 -5.68
N ILE A 228 -17.35 -11.03 -5.46
CA ILE A 228 -18.51 -11.18 -6.35
C ILE A 228 -18.34 -10.42 -7.66
N CYS A 229 -18.01 -9.12 -7.61
CA CYS A 229 -18.00 -8.28 -8.80
C CYS A 229 -16.65 -7.62 -9.07
N GLY A 230 -15.64 -7.84 -8.23
CA GLY A 230 -14.37 -7.14 -8.36
C GLY A 230 -14.53 -5.63 -8.24
N TYR A 231 -15.42 -5.18 -7.36
CA TYR A 231 -15.85 -3.78 -7.24
C TYR A 231 -16.60 -3.22 -8.47
N GLY A 232 -17.16 -4.08 -9.31
CA GLY A 232 -17.87 -3.70 -10.53
C GLY A 232 -17.00 -3.75 -11.79
N GLU A 233 -15.68 -3.86 -11.66
CA GLU A 233 -14.74 -3.87 -12.78
C GLU A 233 -14.69 -5.21 -13.54
N LYS A 234 -15.28 -6.28 -12.99
CA LYS A 234 -15.15 -7.64 -13.55
C LYS A 234 -16.52 -8.30 -13.69
N PRO A 235 -17.30 -7.98 -14.74
CA PRO A 235 -18.65 -8.51 -14.93
C PRO A 235 -18.68 -10.04 -15.02
N ILE A 236 -17.63 -10.67 -15.58
CA ILE A 236 -17.52 -12.12 -15.64
C ILE A 236 -17.55 -12.80 -14.25
N ARG A 237 -17.02 -12.13 -13.21
CA ARG A 237 -17.08 -12.66 -11.85
C ARG A 237 -18.51 -12.72 -11.35
N VAL A 238 -19.32 -11.71 -11.68
CA VAL A 238 -20.74 -11.66 -11.29
C VAL A 238 -21.47 -12.86 -11.89
N ILE A 239 -21.29 -13.11 -13.19
CA ILE A 239 -21.91 -14.24 -13.89
C ILE A 239 -21.49 -15.58 -13.28
N VAL A 240 -20.19 -15.77 -13.02
CA VAL A 240 -19.70 -17.02 -12.40
C VAL A 240 -20.24 -17.18 -10.98
N THR A 241 -20.25 -16.11 -10.19
CA THR A 241 -20.77 -16.16 -8.80
C THR A 241 -22.27 -16.42 -8.76
N SER A 242 -23.05 -15.86 -9.69
CA SER A 242 -24.50 -16.12 -9.77
C SER A 242 -24.78 -17.57 -10.15
N LEU A 243 -24.07 -18.12 -11.15
CA LEU A 243 -24.18 -19.54 -11.51
C LEU A 243 -23.81 -20.46 -10.34
N PHE A 244 -22.76 -20.12 -9.60
CA PHE A 244 -22.34 -20.86 -8.42
C PHE A 244 -23.40 -20.85 -7.31
N ILE A 245 -24.04 -19.71 -7.06
CA ILE A 245 -25.15 -19.59 -6.08
C ILE A 245 -26.32 -20.48 -6.51
N VAL A 246 -26.72 -20.43 -7.78
CA VAL A 246 -27.80 -21.28 -8.31
C VAL A 246 -27.47 -22.76 -8.12
N PHE A 247 -26.22 -23.16 -8.40
CA PHE A 247 -25.76 -24.52 -8.19
C PHE A 247 -25.80 -24.96 -6.71
N ILE A 248 -25.35 -24.10 -5.79
CA ILE A 248 -25.46 -24.37 -4.34
C ILE A 248 -26.93 -24.53 -3.94
N CYS A 249 -27.81 -23.63 -4.38
CA CYS A 249 -29.24 -23.70 -4.07
C CYS A 249 -29.85 -25.00 -4.60
N ALA A 250 -29.45 -25.46 -5.78
CA ALA A 250 -29.91 -26.75 -6.33
C ALA A 250 -29.45 -27.93 -5.46
N ILE A 251 -28.20 -27.94 -4.99
CA ILE A 251 -27.70 -28.97 -4.07
C ILE A 251 -28.45 -28.94 -2.73
N LEU A 252 -28.63 -27.74 -2.15
CA LEU A 252 -29.38 -27.57 -0.91
C LEU A 252 -30.83 -28.01 -1.06
N TYR A 253 -31.46 -27.73 -2.21
CA TYR A 253 -32.80 -28.19 -2.50
C TYR A 253 -32.87 -29.71 -2.53
N MET A 254 -31.93 -30.39 -3.21
CA MET A 254 -31.86 -31.85 -3.23
C MET A 254 -31.56 -32.48 -1.86
N SER A 255 -30.82 -31.79 -0.99
CA SER A 255 -30.46 -32.33 0.33
C SER A 255 -31.52 -32.08 1.40
N VAL A 256 -32.27 -30.97 1.30
CA VAL A 256 -33.32 -30.59 2.27
C VAL A 256 -34.72 -31.05 1.82
N GLY A 257 -35.00 -31.11 0.51
CA GLY A 257 -36.23 -31.64 -0.08
C GLY A 257 -35.93 -32.93 -0.85
N ILE A 258 -36.57 -34.06 -0.59
CA ILE A 258 -37.97 -34.30 -0.20
C ILE A 258 -38.00 -35.39 0.88
N ARG A 259 -38.22 -35.04 2.16
CA ARG A 259 -38.93 -35.94 3.09
C ARG A 259 -40.43 -35.73 2.86
N ALA A 260 -40.95 -36.25 1.76
CA ALA A 260 -42.38 -36.47 1.65
C ALA A 260 -42.69 -37.59 2.64
N ASN A 261 -43.37 -37.23 3.75
CA ASN A 261 -44.05 -38.21 4.57
C ASN A 261 -45.04 -38.94 3.66
N SER A 262 -44.66 -40.13 3.18
CA SER A 262 -45.58 -41.10 2.62
C SER A 262 -46.37 -41.71 3.77
N GLY A 263 -47.31 -40.93 4.32
CA GLY A 263 -48.33 -41.39 5.25
C GLY A 263 -49.66 -41.49 4.51
N LEU A 264 -49.78 -42.53 3.69
CA LEU A 264 -51.05 -43.16 3.33
C LEU A 264 -51.47 -44.06 4.50
#